data_AF-A0A6J4K3S4-F1
#
_entry.id   AF-A0A6J4K3S4-F1
#
_cell.length_a   1.000
_cell.length_b   1.000
_cell.length_c   1.000
_cell.angle_alpha   90.00
_cell.angle_beta   90.00
_cell.angle_gamma   90.00
#
_symmetry.space_group_name_H-M   'P 1'
#
loop_
_entity.id
_entity.type
_entity.pdbx_description
1 polymer ?
#
loop_
_entity_poly.entity_id
_entity_poly.type
_entity_poly.pdbx_seq_one_letter_code
_entity_poly.pdbx_strand_id
1 'polypeptide(L)'
;MHGPPELPTGRGMLLFAAITFALALWMSVGNGDWAGAGLWYALSVFLGCYGAMMGGAPERWHRALLVVGLVAGVVAFVFALRLAGIWS
;
A
#
# COMPACT_ATOMS: atom_id res chain seq x y z
N MET A 1 11.56 -9.27 28.26
CA MET A 1 11.68 -8.12 27.34
C MET A 1 10.27 -7.74 26.90
N HIS A 2 9.63 -6.79 27.58
CA HIS A 2 8.36 -6.22 27.14
C HIS A 2 8.67 -4.87 26.48
N GLY A 3 8.85 -4.90 25.15
CA GLY A 3 8.90 -3.67 24.36
C GLY A 3 7.57 -2.91 24.47
N PRO A 4 7.59 -1.59 24.28
CA PRO A 4 6.37 -0.78 24.33
C PRO A 4 5.33 -1.37 23.38
N PRO A 5 4.03 -1.33 23.73
CA PRO A 5 2.98 -1.88 22.90
C PRO A 5 3.01 -1.20 21.51
N GLU A 6 3.46 -1.92 20.49
CA GLU A 6 3.64 -1.44 19.10
C GLU A 6 2.31 -1.16 18.35
N LEU A 7 1.24 -0.89 19.09
CA LEU A 7 -0.10 -0.60 18.58
C LEU A 7 -0.26 0.73 17.80
N PRO A 8 0.51 1.83 18.00
CA PRO A 8 0.26 3.07 17.26
C PRO A 8 0.70 2.99 15.78
N THR A 9 1.69 2.16 15.45
CA THR A 9 2.30 2.13 14.11
C THR A 9 1.36 1.54 13.05
N GLY A 10 0.70 0.41 13.36
CA GLY A 10 -0.24 -0.23 12.43
C GLY A 10 -1.43 0.67 12.08
N ARG A 11 -1.99 1.39 13.07
CA ARG A 11 -3.08 2.35 12.85
C ARG A 11 -2.65 3.54 11.99
N GLY A 12 -1.45 4.09 12.25
CA GLY A 12 -0.89 5.17 11.42
C GLY A 12 -0.72 4.75 9.97
N MET A 13 -0.24 3.52 9.73
CA MET A 13 -0.08 2.95 8.39
C MET A 13 -1.41 2.71 7.68
N LEU A 14 -2.43 2.23 8.38
CA LEU A 14 -3.77 2.09 7.82
C LEU A 14 -4.39 3.44 7.43
N LEU A 15 -4.22 4.46 8.28
CA LEU A 15 -4.66 5.83 7.96
C LEU A 15 -3.92 6.36 6.72
N PHE A 16 -2.61 6.15 6.65
CA PHE A 16 -1.81 6.56 5.51
C PHE A 16 -2.17 5.81 4.22
N ALA A 17 -2.49 4.52 4.32
CA ALA A 17 -3.04 3.72 3.24
C ALA A 17 -4.38 4.27 2.73
N ALA A 18 -5.26 4.71 3.63
CA ALA A 18 -6.54 5.34 3.26
C ALA A 18 -6.33 6.70 2.56
N ILE A 19 -5.40 7.52 3.04
CA ILE A 19 -5.06 8.81 2.43
C ILE A 19 -4.49 8.60 1.02
N THR A 20 -3.56 7.66 0.85
CA THR A 20 -2.98 7.34 -0.46
C THR A 20 -4.01 6.74 -1.42
N PHE A 21 -4.99 5.98 -0.92
CA PHE A 21 -6.13 5.53 -1.72
C PHE A 21 -7.00 6.69 -2.22
N ALA A 22 -7.35 7.63 -1.33
CA ALA A 22 -8.13 8.81 -1.69
C ALA A 22 -7.39 9.68 -2.72
N LEU A 23 -6.08 9.80 -2.58
CA LEU A 23 -5.21 10.50 -3.51
C LEU A 23 -5.16 9.79 -4.89
N ALA A 24 -5.10 8.45 -4.92
CA ALA A 24 -5.20 7.67 -6.16
C ALA A 24 -6.56 7.86 -6.85
N LEU A 25 -7.65 7.85 -6.07
CA LEU A 25 -8.99 8.10 -6.55
C LEU A 25 -9.12 9.50 -7.16
N TRP A 26 -8.58 10.52 -6.48
CA TRP A 26 -8.56 11.88 -7.00
C TRP A 26 -7.75 12.01 -8.29
N MET A 27 -6.58 11.36 -8.40
CA MET A 27 -5.80 11.37 -9.64
C MET A 27 -6.51 10.70 -10.81
N SER A 28 -7.10 9.52 -10.58
CA SER A 28 -7.81 8.77 -11.62
C SER A 28 -9.07 9.49 -12.11
N VAL A 29 -9.90 9.99 -11.18
CA VAL A 29 -11.19 10.63 -11.51
C VAL A 29 -11.05 12.11 -11.86
N GLY A 30 -10.19 12.83 -11.14
CA GLY A 30 -10.03 14.28 -11.28
C GLY A 30 -9.10 14.69 -12.42
N ASN A 31 -7.95 14.01 -12.57
CA ASN A 31 -6.92 14.39 -13.54
C ASN A 31 -6.82 13.44 -14.74
N GLY A 32 -7.51 12.30 -14.72
CA GLY A 32 -7.40 11.26 -15.76
C GLY A 32 -6.02 10.59 -15.81
N ASP A 33 -5.17 10.77 -14.80
CA ASP A 33 -3.84 10.17 -14.73
C ASP A 33 -3.90 8.77 -14.13
N TRP A 34 -4.20 7.79 -14.99
CA TRP A 34 -4.30 6.39 -14.62
C TRP A 34 -2.95 5.75 -14.27
N ALA A 35 -1.85 6.26 -14.84
CA ALA A 35 -0.51 5.73 -14.60
C ALA A 35 -0.02 6.12 -13.19
N GLY A 36 -0.17 7.40 -12.83
CA GLY A 36 0.08 7.87 -11.47
C GLY A 36 -0.86 7.22 -10.47
N ALA A 37 -2.17 7.19 -10.75
CA ALA A 37 -3.15 6.57 -9.85
C ALA A 37 -2.86 5.08 -9.59
N GLY A 38 -2.44 4.32 -10.59
CA GLY A 38 -2.07 2.90 -10.45
C GLY A 38 -0.96 2.68 -9.43
N LEU A 39 0.08 3.53 -9.45
CA LEU A 39 1.15 3.51 -8.45
C LEU A 39 0.59 3.74 -7.04
N TRP A 40 -0.24 4.76 -6.87
CA TRP A 40 -0.81 5.13 -5.56
C TRP A 40 -1.79 4.09 -5.01
N TYR A 41 -2.57 3.44 -5.87
CA TYR A 41 -3.41 2.29 -5.47
C TYR A 41 -2.55 1.12 -4.98
N ALA A 42 -1.49 0.77 -5.71
CA ALA A 42 -0.59 -0.32 -5.33
C ALA A 42 0.11 -0.03 -4.00
N LEU A 43 0.55 1.22 -3.80
CA LEU A 43 1.16 1.68 -2.55
C LEU A 43 0.17 1.63 -1.38
N SER A 44 -1.08 2.05 -1.59
CA SER A 44 -2.14 1.96 -0.60
C SER A 44 -2.41 0.52 -0.17
N VAL A 45 -2.50 -0.42 -1.12
CA VAL A 45 -2.71 -1.85 -0.81
C VAL A 45 -1.52 -2.42 -0.03
N PHE A 46 -0.28 -2.08 -0.41
CA PHE A 46 0.91 -2.51 0.30
C PHE A 46 0.93 -2.01 1.75
N LEU A 47 0.73 -0.71 1.95
CA LEU A 47 0.67 -0.09 3.28
C LEU A 47 -0.49 -0.62 4.10
N GLY A 48 -1.63 -0.89 3.47
CA GLY A 48 -2.81 -1.49 4.11
C GLY A 48 -2.51 -2.90 4.62
N CYS A 49 -1.87 -3.74 3.80
CA CYS A 49 -1.47 -5.08 4.20
C CYS A 49 -0.45 -5.04 5.34
N TYR A 50 0.57 -4.18 5.23
CA TYR A 50 1.58 -4.02 6.26
C TYR A 50 1.02 -3.47 7.57
N GLY A 51 0.15 -2.46 7.50
CA GLY A 51 -0.56 -1.90 8.64
C GLY A 51 -1.51 -2.90 9.30
N ALA A 52 -2.17 -3.76 8.51
CA ALA A 52 -3.01 -4.84 9.04
C ALA A 52 -2.20 -5.90 9.78
N MET A 53 -1.03 -6.29 9.26
CA MET A 53 -0.12 -7.21 9.95
C MET A 53 0.38 -6.62 11.28
N MET A 54 0.84 -5.36 11.26
CA MET A 54 1.26 -4.62 12.46
C MET A 54 0.13 -4.34 13.44
N GLY A 55 -1.12 -4.26 12.96
CA GLY A 55 -2.32 -4.03 13.77
C GLY A 55 -2.84 -5.26 14.52
N GLY A 56 -2.18 -6.41 14.39
CA GLY A 56 -2.58 -7.66 15.06
C GLY A 56 -3.54 -8.52 14.25
N ALA A 57 -3.42 -8.52 12.91
CA ALA A 57 -4.19 -9.45 12.08
C ALA A 57 -3.97 -10.92 12.52
N PRO A 58 -5.01 -11.77 12.46
CA PRO A 58 -4.89 -13.17 12.85
C PRO A 58 -3.84 -13.90 12.01
N GLU A 59 -3.08 -14.80 12.63
CA GLU A 59 -1.94 -15.48 12.02
C GLU A 59 -2.27 -16.23 10.71
N ARG A 60 -3.51 -16.74 10.60
CA ARG A 60 -4.06 -17.34 9.38
C ARG A 60 -4.06 -16.39 8.17
N TRP A 61 -4.17 -15.09 8.39
CA TRP A 61 -4.21 -14.08 7.33
C TRP A 61 -2.82 -13.51 7.00
N HIS A 62 -1.80 -13.75 7.82
CA HIS A 62 -0.44 -13.23 7.57
C HIS A 62 0.09 -13.66 6.20
N ARG A 63 -0.04 -14.94 5.83
CA ARG A 63 0.42 -15.41 4.51
C ARG A 63 -0.32 -14.72 3.37
N ALA A 64 -1.63 -14.56 3.48
CA ALA A 64 -2.42 -13.87 2.47
C ALA A 64 -2.03 -12.39 2.36
N LEU A 65 -1.88 -11.69 3.49
CA LEU A 65 -1.45 -10.30 3.54
C LEU A 65 -0.03 -10.10 2.98
N LEU A 66 0.88 -11.04 3.24
CA LEU A 66 2.23 -11.04 2.67
C LEU A 66 2.20 -11.21 1.14
N VAL A 67 1.41 -12.16 0.63
CA VAL A 67 1.29 -12.38 -0.82
C VAL A 67 0.67 -11.17 -1.50
N VAL A 68 -0.43 -10.64 -0.95
CA VAL A 68 -1.11 -9.45 -1.50
C VAL A 68 -0.19 -8.24 -1.44
N GLY A 69 0.49 -8.02 -0.30
CA GLY A 69 1.49 -6.96 -0.16
C GLY A 69 2.64 -7.11 -1.16
N LEU A 70 3.20 -8.31 -1.32
CA LEU A 70 4.29 -8.55 -2.27
C LEU A 70 3.86 -8.26 -3.71
N VAL A 71 2.69 -8.75 -4.11
CA VAL A 71 2.14 -8.49 -5.45
C VAL A 71 1.90 -6.99 -5.64
N ALA A 72 1.33 -6.30 -4.66
CA ALA A 72 1.16 -4.86 -4.70
C ALA A 72 2.48 -4.10 -4.81
N GLY A 73 3.53 -4.54 -4.10
CA GLY A 73 4.88 -3.98 -4.20
C GLY A 73 5.49 -4.17 -5.59
N VAL A 74 5.35 -5.36 -6.19
CA VAL A 74 5.80 -5.63 -7.58
C VAL A 74 5.05 -4.73 -8.56
N VAL A 75 3.73 -4.61 -8.41
CA VAL A 75 2.91 -3.74 -9.27
C VAL A 75 3.33 -2.27 -9.11
N ALA A 76 3.52 -1.78 -7.89
CA ALA A 76 4.01 -0.44 -7.63
C ALA A 76 5.38 -0.20 -8.27
N PHE A 77 6.29 -1.16 -8.17
CA PHE A 77 7.61 -1.09 -8.79
C PHE A 77 7.53 -1.01 -10.32
N VAL A 78 6.69 -1.83 -10.96
CA VAL A 78 6.47 -1.79 -12.42
C VAL A 78 5.90 -0.44 -12.85
N PHE A 79 4.92 0.10 -12.11
CA PHE A 79 4.39 1.45 -12.39
C PHE A 79 5.46 2.53 -12.20
N ALA A 80 6.30 2.43 -11.17
CA ALA A 80 7.40 3.35 -10.94
C ALA A 80 8.44 3.32 -12.06
N LEU A 81 8.84 2.13 -12.54
CA LEU A 81 9.74 1.97 -13.69
C LEU A 81 9.16 2.58 -14.97
N ARG A 82 7.85 2.40 -15.19
CA ARG A 82 7.15 3.00 -16.33
C ARG A 82 7.12 4.53 -16.23
N LEU A 83 6.78 5.08 -15.06
CA LEU A 83 6.75 6.53 -14.80
C LEU A 83 8.14 7.17 -14.89
N ALA A 84 9.18 6.43 -14.51
CA ALA A 84 10.57 6.86 -14.63
C ALA A 84 11.09 6.84 -16.08
N GLY A 85 10.28 6.36 -17.05
CA GLY A 85 10.66 6.29 -18.46
C GLY A 85 11.72 5.23 -18.77
N ILE A 86 11.93 4.27 -17.87
CA ILE A 86 12.93 3.19 -18.06
C ILE A 86 12.39 2.16 -19.06
N TRP A 87 11.09 1.89 -19.03
CA TRP A 87 10.39 1.01 -19.97
C TRP A 87 9.34 1.83 -20.72
N SER A 88 9.66 2.18 -21.97
CA SER A 88 8.79 2.89 -22.92
C SER A 88 8.24 1.95 -23.98
#